data_AF-A0A2V8VLC9-F1
#
_entry.id   AF-A0A2V8VLC9-F1
#
_cell.length_a   1.000
_cell.length_b   1.000
_cell.length_c   1.000
_cell.angle_alpha   90.00
_cell.angle_beta   90.00
_cell.angle_gamma   90.00
#
_symmetry.space_group_name_H-M   'P 1'
#
loop_
_entity.id
_entity.type
_entity.pdbx_description
1 polymer ?
#
loop_
_entity_poly.entity_id
_entity_poly.type
_entity_poly.pdbx_seq_one_letter_code
_entity_poly.pdbx_strand_id
1 'polypeptide(L)' 'MSNIGSQLGARYIALGDNQRAVEHLETALRLDPSSAFAHLNASLALYFLKRSDQGRAIRAQCDPADAWAP' A
#
# COMPACT_ATOMS: atom_id res chain seq x y z
N MET A 1 9.56 -22.20 7.14
CA MET A 1 9.93 -21.67 5.81
C MET A 1 8.70 -20.97 5.25
N SER A 2 8.65 -19.71 4.82
CA SER A 2 9.56 -18.58 4.83
C SER A 2 8.68 -17.35 5.01
N ASN A 3 8.82 -16.67 6.15
CA ASN A 3 8.05 -15.48 6.54
C ASN A 3 8.58 -14.20 5.86
N ILE A 4 9.06 -14.29 4.61
CA ILE A 4 9.73 -13.17 3.95
C ILE A 4 8.69 -12.21 3.35
N GLY A 5 7.64 -12.73 2.71
CA GLY A 5 6.58 -11.90 2.13
C GLY A 5 5.80 -11.10 3.18
N SER A 6 5.48 -11.71 4.32
CA SER A 6 4.70 -11.05 5.38
C SER A 6 5.52 -10.01 6.17
N GLN A 7 6.80 -10.31 6.46
CA GLN A 7 7.70 -9.34 7.11
C GLN A 7 8.02 -8.16 6.18
N LEU A 8 8.18 -8.41 4.88
CA LEU A 8 8.39 -7.35 3.88
C LEU A 8 7.14 -6.50 3.70
N GLY A 9 5.96 -7.11 3.59
CA GLY A 9 4.69 -6.39 3.51
C GLY A 9 4.49 -5.42 4.68
N ALA A 10 4.73 -5.88 5.91
CA ALA A 10 4.66 -5.03 7.10
C ALA A 10 5.71 -3.89 7.10
N ARG A 11 6.94 -4.16 6.63
CA ARG A 11 7.98 -3.13 6.50
C ARG A 11 7.67 -2.09 5.44
N TYR A 12 7.13 -2.50 4.29
CA TYR A 12 6.75 -1.58 3.22
C TYR A 12 5.54 -0.71 3.60
N ILE A 13 4.58 -1.26 4.35
CA ILE A 13 3.50 -0.48 4.98
C ILE A 13 4.10 0.57 5.93
N ALA A 14 5.07 0.20 6.76
CA ALA A 14 5.74 1.14 7.67
C ALA A 14 6.57 2.22 6.93
N LEU A 15 7.10 1.90 5.76
CA LEU A 15 7.82 2.84 4.88
C LEU A 15 6.88 3.74 4.07
N GLY A 16 5.56 3.50 4.11
CA GLY A 16 4.57 4.22 3.31
C GLY A 16 4.55 3.82 1.83
N ASP A 17 5.37 2.86 1.42
CA ASP A 17 5.43 2.31 0.07
C ASP A 17 4.44 1.14 -0.07
N ASN A 18 3.16 1.49 0.10
CA ASN A 18 2.05 0.53 0.10
C ASN A 18 1.91 -0.19 -1.25
N GLN A 19 2.43 0.39 -2.33
CA GLN A 19 2.36 -0.15 -3.68
C GLN A 19 3.25 -1.40 -3.82
N ARG A 20 4.51 -1.30 -3.36
CA ARG A 20 5.42 -2.46 -3.33
C ARG A 20 5.00 -3.52 -2.31
N ALA A 21 4.38 -3.10 -1.21
CA ALA A 21 3.81 -4.04 -0.24
C ALA A 21 2.80 -4.98 -0.92
N VAL A 22 1.90 -4.44 -1.74
CA VAL A 22 0.87 -5.22 -2.46
C VAL A 22 1.50 -6.21 -3.44
N GLU A 23 2.47 -5.81 -4.28
CA GLU A 23 3.14 -6.73 -5.23
C GLU A 23 3.80 -7.94 -4.54
N HIS A 24 4.46 -7.70 -3.40
CA HIS A 24 5.08 -8.77 -2.63
C HIS A 24 4.04 -9.69 -1.97
N LEU A 25 2.92 -9.12 -1.51
CA LEU A 25 1.85 -9.88 -0.88
C LEU A 25 1.01 -10.66 -1.89
N GLU A 26 0.80 -10.15 -3.10
CA GLU A 26 0.20 -10.89 -4.22
C GLU A 26 1.05 -12.10 -4.61
N THR A 27 2.37 -11.93 -4.62
CA THR A 27 3.28 -13.06 -4.86
C THR A 27 3.20 -14.08 -3.73
N ALA A 28 3.13 -13.63 -2.47
CA ALA A 28 2.94 -14.52 -1.33
C ALA A 28 1.60 -15.28 -1.39
N LEU A 29 0.52 -14.61 -1.79
CA LEU A 29 -0.80 -15.21 -1.97
C LEU A 29 -0.88 -16.18 -3.16
N ARG A 30 -0.10 -15.96 -4.22
CA ARG A 30 0.02 -16.93 -5.33
C ARG A 30 0.74 -18.21 -4.90
N LEU A 31 1.72 -18.09 -4.00
CA LEU A 31 2.49 -19.22 -3.50
C LEU A 31 1.75 -19.98 -2.41
N ASP A 32 1.05 -19.27 -1.52
CA ASP A 32 0.17 -19.83 -0.50
C ASP A 32 -1.14 -19.02 -0.41
N PRO A 33 -2.16 -19.43 -1.17
CA PRO A 33 -3.48 -18.78 -1.17
C PRO A 33 -4.22 -18.93 0.17
N SER A 34 -3.80 -19.88 1.01
CA SER A 34 -4.45 -20.17 2.31
C SER A 34 -3.82 -19.39 3.47
N SER A 35 -2.75 -18.64 3.21
CA SER A 35 -2.04 -17.89 4.23
C SER A 35 -2.87 -16.73 4.79
N ALA A 36 -3.46 -16.94 5.97
CA ALA A 36 -4.20 -15.91 6.71
C ALA A 36 -3.34 -14.65 6.95
N PHE A 37 -2.02 -14.82 7.15
CA PHE A 37 -1.09 -13.70 7.33
C PHE A 37 -0.87 -12.90 6.05
N ALA A 38 -0.79 -13.56 4.88
CA ALA A 38 -0.67 -12.86 3.61
C ALA A 38 -1.96 -12.08 3.29
N HIS A 39 -3.13 -12.67 3.56
CA HIS A 39 -4.42 -11.99 3.41
C HIS A 39 -4.57 -10.78 4.34
N LEU A 40 -4.18 -10.92 5.61
CA LEU A 40 -4.23 -9.82 6.58
C LEU A 40 -3.33 -8.65 6.15
N ASN A 41 -2.09 -8.95 5.79
CA ASN A 41 -1.14 -7.93 5.36
C ASN A 41 -1.54 -7.30 4.02
N ALA A 42 -2.12 -8.06 3.08
CA ALA A 42 -2.60 -7.54 1.81
C ALA A 42 -3.77 -6.57 2.02
N SER A 43 -4.68 -6.91 2.92
CA SER A 43 -5.81 -6.06 3.29
C SER A 43 -5.35 -4.73 3.89
N LEU A 44 -4.34 -4.77 4.78
CA LEU A 44 -3.75 -3.58 5.36
C LEU A 44 -3.02 -2.73 4.30
N ALA A 45 -2.20 -3.36 3.44
CA ALA A 45 -1.49 -2.66 2.37
C ALA A 45 -2.45 -1.93 1.42
N LEU A 46 -3.54 -2.58 1.01
CA LEU A 46 -4.58 -1.98 0.16
C LEU A 46 -5.32 -0.83 0.87
N TYR A 47 -5.60 -0.97 2.17
CA TYR A 47 -6.22 0.08 2.96
C TYR A 47 -5.35 1.35 3.02
N PHE A 48 -4.04 1.17 3.28
CA PHE A 48 -3.11 2.31 3.29
C PHE A 48 -2.88 2.88 1.89
N LEU A 49 -2.83 2.05 0.83
CA LEU A 49 -2.69 2.51 -0.54
C LEU A 49 -3.86 3.42 -0.95
N LYS A 50 -5.11 3.04 -0.66
CA LYS A 50 -6.28 3.89 -0.92
C LYS A 50 -6.20 5.23 -0.19
N ARG A 51 -5.75 5.24 1.07
CA ARG A 51 -5.60 6.49 1.84
C ARG A 51 -4.47 7.36 1.32
N SER A 52 -3.35 6.77 0.92
CA SER A 52 -2.25 7.49 0.28
C SER A 52 -2.67 8.11 -1.04
N ASP A 53 -3.45 7.38 -1.85
CA ASP A 53 -3.93 7.89 -3.14
C ASP A 53 -4.96 9.02 -2.97
N GLN A 54 -5.88 8.87 -2.01
CA GLN A 54 -6.76 9.96 -1.59
C GLN A 54 -5.98 11.18 -1.08
N GLY A 55 -4.93 10.97 -0.28
CA GLY A 55 -4.08 12.06 0.22
C GLY A 55 -3.31 12.79 -0.89
N ARG A 56 -2.87 12.07 -1.92
CA ARG A 56 -2.27 12.66 -3.12
C ARG A 56 -3.30 13.42 -3.96
N ALA A 57 -4.49 12.87 -4.14
CA ALA A 57 -5.57 13.53 -4.87
C ALA A 57 -5.99 14.84 -4.19
N ILE A 58 -6.14 14.84 -2.86
CA ILE A 58 -6.42 16.06 -2.08
C ILE A 58 -5.27 17.06 -2.20
N ARG A 59 -4.02 16.61 -2.15
CA ARG A 59 -2.86 17.51 -2.32
C ARG A 59 -2.82 18.14 -3.72
N ALA A 60 -3.08 17.36 -4.77
CA ALA A 60 -3.14 17.87 -6.14
C ALA A 60 -4.29 18.87 -6.35
N GLN A 61 -5.43 18.67 -5.67
CA GLN A 61 -6.54 19.64 -5.68
C GLN A 61 -6.24 20.91 -4.87
N CYS A 62 -5.28 20.86 -3.95
CA CYS A 62 -4.84 22.01 -3.15
C CYS A 62 -3.64 22.73 -3.76
N ASP A 63 -3.13 22.33 -4.93
CA ASP A 63 -2.03 23.03 -5.59
C ASP A 63 -2.48 24.48 -5.90
N PRO A 64 -1.86 25.51 -5.29
CA PRO A 64 -2.31 26.90 -5.38
C PRO A 64 -2.04 27.54 -6.75
N ALA A 65 -1.60 26.77 -7.75
CA ALA A 65 -1.41 27.25 -9.12
C ALA A 65 -2.74 27.70 -9.76
N ASP A 66 -3.88 27.17 -9.30
CA ASP A 66 -5.21 27.61 -9.72
C ASP A 66 -5.81 28.72 -8.82
N ALA A 67 -5.15 29.05 -7.70
CA ALA A 67 -5.65 29.99 -6.68
C ALA A 67 -5.18 31.44 -6.87
N TRP A 68 -4.30 31.71 -7.84
CA TRP A 68 -3.91 33.07 -8.24
C TRP A 68 -4.03 33.23 -9.76
N ALA A 69 -5.27 33.41 -10.23
CA ALA A 69 -5.51 34.15 -11.46
C ALA A 69 -6.16 35.48 -11.03
N PRO A 70 -5.53 36.65 -11.32
CA PRO A 70 -6.11 37.95 -11.02
C PRO A 70 -7.38 38.24 -11.85
#